data_AF-A0A830E0H8-F1
#
_entry.id   AF-A0A830E0H8-F1
#
_cell.length_a   1.000
_cell.length_b   1.000
_cell.length_c   1.000
_cell.angle_alpha   90.00
_cell.angle_beta   90.00
_cell.angle_gamma   90.00
#
_symmetry.space_group_name_H-M   'P 1'
#
loop_
_entity.id
_entity.type
_entity.pdbx_description
1 polymer ?
#
loop_
_entity_poly.entity_id
_entity_poly.type
_entity_poly.pdbx_seq_one_letter_code
_entity_poly.pdbx_strand_id
1 'polypeptide(L)' 'MNELDELIIKFLRERLGEDSELAIKLYMAYKEGGRRGIIKVINEELSKVGVKVSEDEDQSQ' A
#
# COMPACT_ATOMS: atom_id res chain seq x y z
N MET A 1 -15.43 -0.52 -8.40
CA MET A 1 -14.76 0.69 -7.93
C MET A 1 -15.84 1.74 -7.70
N ASN A 2 -15.84 2.46 -6.59
CA ASN A 2 -16.85 3.49 -6.34
C ASN A 2 -16.31 4.88 -6.75
N GLU A 3 -17.20 5.87 -6.87
CA GLU A 3 -16.85 7.23 -7.31
C GLU A 3 -15.80 7.90 -6.39
N LEU A 4 -15.83 7.60 -5.09
CA LEU A 4 -14.84 8.11 -4.15
C LEU A 4 -13.44 7.53 -4.41
N ASP A 5 -13.33 6.24 -4.76
CA ASP A 5 -12.06 5.61 -5.09
C ASP A 5 -11.45 6.27 -6.32
N GLU A 6 -12.26 6.56 -7.34
CA GLU A 6 -11.81 7.20 -8.57
C GLU A 6 -11.30 8.63 -8.30
N LEU A 7 -11.99 9.38 -7.42
CA LEU A 7 -11.56 10.71 -7.00
C LEU A 7 -10.22 10.66 -6.24
N ILE A 8 -10.06 9.70 -5.32
CA ILE A 8 -8.82 9.52 -4.56
C ILE A 8 -7.66 9.16 -5.50
N ILE A 9 -7.87 8.23 -6.43
CA ILE A 9 -6.84 7.84 -7.41
C ILE A 9 -6.47 9.02 -8.30
N LYS A 10 -7.45 9.78 -8.78
CA LYS A 10 -7.21 10.98 -9.58
C LYS A 10 -6.36 11.99 -8.80
N PHE A 11 -6.72 12.26 -7.55
CA PHE A 11 -5.96 13.14 -6.66
C PHE A 11 -4.51 12.65 -6.45
N LEU A 12 -4.32 11.35 -6.21
CA LEU A 12 -2.99 10.77 -6.04
C LEU A 12 -2.14 10.92 -7.30
N ARG A 13 -2.71 10.68 -8.48
CA ARG A 13 -2.02 10.87 -9.77
C ARG A 13 -1.64 12.32 -10.01
N GLU A 14 -2.56 13.25 -9.78
CA GLU A 14 -2.32 14.69 -9.97
C GLU A 14 -1.24 15.21 -9.01
N ARG A 15 -1.20 14.70 -7.77
CA ARG A 15 -0.28 15.20 -6.74
C ARG A 15 1.10 14.56 -6.79
N LEU A 16 1.19 13.27 -7.11
CA LEU A 16 2.43 12.49 -7.02
C LEU A 16 3.02 12.14 -8.39
N GLY A 17 2.29 12.34 -9.49
CA GLY A 17 2.79 12.03 -10.83
C GLY A 17 3.20 10.57 -10.97
N GLU A 18 4.44 10.33 -11.38
CA GLU A 18 5.01 9.00 -11.59
C GLU A 18 5.09 8.17 -10.30
N ASP A 19 5.24 8.82 -9.13
CA ASP A 19 5.30 8.14 -7.83
C ASP A 19 3.92 7.69 -7.31
N SER A 20 2.84 8.04 -8.02
CA SER A 20 1.47 7.75 -7.58
C SER A 20 1.15 6.26 -7.53
N GLU A 21 1.87 5.42 -8.28
CA GLU A 21 1.56 3.99 -8.41
C GLU A 21 1.62 3.26 -7.06
N LEU A 22 2.66 3.50 -6.26
CA LEU A 22 2.78 2.92 -4.93
C LEU A 22 1.69 3.43 -4.00
N ALA A 23 1.39 4.74 -4.03
CA ALA A 23 0.37 5.33 -3.18
C ALA A 23 -1.03 4.76 -3.48
N ILE A 24 -1.35 4.56 -4.77
CA ILE A 24 -2.60 3.93 -5.21
C ILE A 24 -2.66 2.47 -4.74
N LYS A 25 -1.56 1.72 -4.89
CA LYS A 25 -1.48 0.32 -4.44
C LYS A 25 -1.71 0.20 -2.93
N LEU A 26 -1.10 1.07 -2.13
CA LEU A 26 -1.28 1.11 -0.68
C LEU A 26 -2.71 1.49 -0.27
N TYR A 27 -3.32 2.45 -0.95
CA TYR A 27 -4.71 2.84 -0.74
C TYR A 27 -5.67 1.67 -0.99
N MET A 28 -5.53 1.00 -2.14
CA MET A 28 -6.36 -0.16 -2.48
C MET A 28 -6.17 -1.29 -1.47
N ALA A 29 -4.93 -1.57 -1.07
CA ALA A 29 -4.64 -2.60 -0.09
C ALA A 29 -5.22 -2.29 1.29
N TYR A 30 -5.21 -1.03 1.71
CA TYR A 30 -5.89 -0.62 2.94
C TYR A 30 -7.40 -0.82 2.85
N LYS A 31 -8.01 -0.46 1.71
CA LYS A 31 -9.45 -0.61 1.52
C LYS A 31 -9.89 -2.08 1.60
N GLU A 32 -9.10 -3.00 1.05
CA GLU A 32 -9.43 -4.43 0.99
C GLU A 32 -9.09 -5.18 2.28
N GLY A 33 -7.95 -4.87 2.90
CA GLY A 33 -7.37 -5.66 4.00
C GLY A 33 -6.99 -4.85 5.23
N GLY A 34 -7.33 -3.57 5.30
CA GLY A 34 -6.91 -2.66 6.36
C GLY A 34 -5.39 -2.60 6.48
N ARG A 35 -4.90 -2.51 7.73
CA ARG A 35 -3.46 -2.50 8.04
C ARG A 35 -2.72 -3.73 7.48
N ARG A 36 -3.35 -4.91 7.48
CA ARG A 36 -2.73 -6.15 6.97
C ARG A 36 -2.48 -6.07 5.46
N GLY A 37 -3.41 -5.49 4.70
CA GLY A 37 -3.22 -5.26 3.26
C GLY A 37 -2.04 -4.32 2.98
N ILE A 38 -1.92 -3.23 3.73
CA ILE A 38 -0.78 -2.31 3.64
C ILE A 38 0.54 -3.05 3.88
N ILE A 39 0.65 -3.80 4.98
CA ILE A 39 1.87 -4.54 5.34
C ILE A 39 2.27 -5.50 4.22
N LYS A 40 1.31 -6.24 3.67
CA LYS A 40 1.56 -7.15 2.54
C LYS A 40 2.16 -6.42 1.34
N VAL A 41 1.58 -5.28 0.93
CA VAL A 41 2.10 -4.50 -0.20
C VAL A 41 3.50 -3.96 0.09
N ILE A 42 3.75 -3.44 1.29
CA ILE A 42 5.09 -2.95 1.67
C ILE A 42 6.11 -4.10 1.60
N ASN A 43 5.78 -5.27 2.13
CA ASN A 43 6.65 -6.44 2.10
C ASN A 43 6.94 -6.90 0.66
N GLU A 44 5.93 -6.87 -0.22
CA GLU A 44 6.11 -7.14 -1.66
C GLU A 44 7.09 -6.15 -2.30
N GLU A 45 6.93 -4.85 -2.08
CA GLU A 45 7.81 -3.83 -2.67
C GLU A 45 9.24 -3.91 -2.13
N LEU A 46 9.41 -4.13 -0.81
CA LEU A 46 10.71 -4.31 -0.18
C LEU A 46 11.43 -5.58 -0.67
N SER A 47 10.69 -6.65 -0.95
CA SER A 47 11.27 -7.89 -1.46
C SER A 47 11.94 -7.69 -2.83
N LYS A 48 11.44 -6.76 -3.66
CA LYS A 48 12.01 -6.44 -4.97
C LYS A 48 13.41 -5.85 -4.88
N VAL A 49 13.72 -5.18 -3.76
CA VAL A 49 15.05 -4.58 -3.50
C VAL A 49 15.90 -5.46 -2.58
N GLY A 50 15.52 -6.72 -2.38
CA GLY A 50 16.26 -7.70 -1.57
C GLY A 50 16.06 -7.57 -0.05
N VAL A 51 15.12 -6.73 0.40
CA VAL A 51 14.79 -6.58 1.82
C VAL A 51 13.66 -7.55 2.17
N LYS A 52 13.96 -8.55 3.01
CA LYS A 52 12.95 -9.41 3.63
C LYS A 52 12.61 -8.84 5.01
N VAL A 53 11.40 -8.31 5.15
CA VAL A 53 10.85 -7.96 6.46
C VAL A 53 10.26 -9.25 7.04
N SER A 54 10.85 -9.79 8.10
CA SER A 54 10.18 -10.79 8.92
C SER A 54 8.94 -10.14 9.50
N GLU A 55 7.76 -10.74 9.28
CA GLU A 55 6.59 -10.47 10.12
C GLU A 55 6.89 -11.07 11.48
N ASP A 56 7.82 -10.46 12.23
CA ASP A 56 8.01 -10.80 13.63
C ASP A 56 6.72 -10.38 14.32
N GLU A 57 5.97 -11.43 14.67
CA GLU A 57 4.83 -11.38 15.54
C GLU A 57 5.11 -10.37 16.65
N ASP A 58 4.15 -9.49 16.88
CA ASP A 58 3.99 -8.74 18.12
C ASP A 58 3.88 -9.78 19.26
N GLN A 59 5.01 -10.41 19.63
CA GLN A 59 5.22 -11.02 20.93
C GLN A 59 5.47 -9.86 21.88
N SER A 60 4.39 -9.12 22.12
CA SER A 60 4.25 -8.33 23.33
C SER A 60 4.29 -9.35 24.49
N GLN A 61 5.46 -9.42 25.15
CA GLN A 61 5.62 -10.01 26.47
C GLN A 61 4.82 -9.23 27.51
#